data_AF-A0A7Y2T8J3-F1
#
_entry.id   AF-A0A7Y2T8J3-F1
#
_cell.length_a   1.000
_cell.length_b   1.000
_cell.length_c   1.000
_cell.angle_alpha   90.00
_cell.angle_beta   90.00
_cell.angle_gamma   90.00
#
_symmetry.space_group_name_H-M   'P 1'
#
loop_
_entity.id
_entity.type
_entity.pdbx_description
1 polymer ?
#
loop_
_entity_poly.entity_id
_entity_poly.type
_entity_poly.pdbx_seq_one_letter_code
_entity_poly.pdbx_strand_id
1 'polypeptide(L)'
;MVPVSHAYLLLSLLLSACFMLCLIVCPRQSRLATCCALMTTPFAFTSLLAVPDYWDPPKLGTILETGIEDVLVTLACCGIPMVLALKTIHPRIDIMSPSIGRAAIIRYLTISLVGLAIGLTSIHIIGLPVSTAGLATNTVMAMGLLATRPFLWPAALTGALSLALVYTLTFASILQLSPDFIHTWNPHALWGISFFSIPCEEVLWALTTGAVVPLYFGLILPLEPSPKGRVTAGFSSTDSRSH
;
A
#
# COMPACT_ATOMS: atom_id res chain seq x y z
N MET A 1 -11.67 -13.49 -24.50
CA MET A 1 -12.10 -12.25 -23.82
C MET A 1 -12.73 -12.64 -22.50
N VAL A 2 -12.42 -11.94 -21.42
CA VAL A 2 -12.99 -12.19 -20.10
C VAL A 2 -14.26 -11.33 -19.96
N PRO A 3 -15.40 -11.87 -19.51
CA PRO A 3 -16.58 -11.05 -19.26
C PRO A 3 -16.33 -10.03 -18.15
N VAL A 4 -16.88 -8.80 -18.31
CA VAL A 4 -16.76 -7.73 -17.30
C VAL A 4 -17.19 -8.17 -15.90
N SER A 5 -18.19 -9.07 -15.82
CA SER A 5 -18.68 -9.65 -14.57
C SER A 5 -17.62 -10.40 -13.74
N HIS A 6 -16.51 -10.80 -14.35
CA HIS A 6 -15.41 -11.51 -13.70
C HIS A 6 -14.09 -10.73 -13.73
N ALA A 7 -14.05 -9.55 -14.37
CA ALA A 7 -12.82 -8.80 -14.58
C ALA A 7 -12.21 -8.32 -13.26
N TYR A 8 -13.03 -7.84 -12.31
CA TYR A 8 -12.54 -7.39 -11.01
C TYR A 8 -12.07 -8.54 -10.12
N LEU A 9 -12.76 -9.69 -10.18
CA LEU A 9 -12.28 -10.91 -9.54
C LEU A 9 -10.93 -11.35 -10.10
N LEU A 10 -10.77 -11.38 -11.43
CA LEU A 10 -9.51 -11.73 -12.05
C LEU A 10 -8.39 -10.75 -11.64
N LEU A 11 -8.69 -9.45 -11.61
CA LEU A 11 -7.77 -8.41 -11.15
C LEU A 11 -7.30 -8.67 -9.71
N SER A 12 -8.25 -8.90 -8.79
CA SER A 12 -7.95 -9.16 -7.38
C SER A 12 -7.14 -10.44 -7.17
N LEU A 13 -7.41 -11.49 -7.97
CA LEU A 13 -6.65 -12.74 -7.97
C LEU A 13 -5.23 -12.56 -8.51
N LEU A 14 -5.05 -11.79 -9.59
CA LEU A 14 -3.72 -11.50 -10.14
C LEU A 14 -2.86 -10.71 -9.15
N LEU A 15 -3.42 -9.66 -8.52
CA LEU A 15 -2.73 -8.91 -7.47
C LEU A 15 -2.39 -9.82 -6.27
N SER A 16 -3.32 -10.66 -5.84
CA SER A 16 -3.09 -11.62 -4.75
C SER A 16 -2.00 -12.62 -5.12
N ALA A 17 -1.96 -13.11 -6.36
CA ALA A 17 -0.90 -14.00 -6.85
C ALA A 17 0.46 -13.30 -6.85
N CYS A 18 0.54 -12.03 -7.26
CA CYS A 18 1.75 -11.23 -7.16
C CYS A 18 2.21 -11.08 -5.70
N PHE A 19 1.28 -10.82 -4.77
CA PHE A 19 1.61 -10.75 -3.35
C PHE A 19 2.14 -12.08 -2.81
N MET A 20 1.48 -13.19 -3.14
CA MET A 20 1.94 -14.54 -2.78
C MET A 20 3.33 -14.83 -3.34
N LEU A 21 3.61 -14.45 -4.58
CA LEU A 21 4.94 -14.55 -5.18
C LEU A 21 5.98 -13.74 -4.39
N CYS A 22 5.67 -12.51 -3.98
CA CYS A 22 6.55 -11.72 -3.12
C CYS A 22 6.85 -12.43 -1.80
N LEU A 23 5.85 -13.07 -1.16
CA LEU A 23 6.05 -13.83 0.09
C LEU A 23 6.96 -15.04 -0.10
N ILE A 24 6.84 -15.74 -1.22
CA ILE A 24 7.68 -16.91 -1.58
C ILE A 24 9.12 -16.48 -1.87
N VAL A 25 9.31 -15.40 -2.63
CA VAL A 25 10.64 -14.89 -3.03
C VAL A 25 11.35 -14.17 -1.87
N CYS A 26 10.59 -13.63 -0.91
CA CYS A 26 11.11 -12.87 0.24
C CYS A 26 10.66 -13.50 1.57
N PRO A 27 11.04 -14.76 1.85
CA PRO A 27 10.50 -15.52 2.98
C PRO A 27 10.89 -14.94 4.34
N ARG A 28 12.00 -14.19 4.41
CA ARG A 28 12.45 -13.52 5.64
C ARG A 28 11.54 -12.37 6.06
N GLN A 29 10.90 -11.70 5.09
CA GLN A 29 10.01 -10.57 5.32
C GLN A 29 8.53 -10.98 5.39
N SER A 30 8.20 -12.19 4.93
CA SER A 30 6.83 -12.65 4.71
C SER A 30 5.95 -12.52 5.94
N ARG A 31 6.38 -13.05 7.10
CA ARG A 31 5.58 -13.04 8.33
C ARG A 31 5.15 -11.62 8.75
N LEU A 32 6.09 -10.68 8.72
CA LEU A 32 5.81 -9.30 9.12
C LEU A 32 4.91 -8.61 8.10
N ALA A 33 5.22 -8.77 6.80
CA ALA A 33 4.41 -8.18 5.75
C ALA A 33 2.98 -8.74 5.71
N THR A 34 2.79 -10.04 5.91
CA THR A 34 1.46 -10.64 6.04
C THR A 34 0.71 -10.08 7.25
N CYS A 35 1.38 -9.91 8.39
CA CYS A 35 0.77 -9.28 9.55
C CYS A 35 0.30 -7.84 9.25
N CYS A 36 1.14 -7.05 8.58
CA CYS A 36 0.80 -5.68 8.16
C CYS A 36 -0.36 -5.66 7.15
N ALA A 37 -0.38 -6.57 6.18
CA ALA A 37 -1.47 -6.71 5.21
C ALA A 37 -2.79 -7.09 5.91
N LEU A 38 -2.76 -8.02 6.86
CA LEU A 38 -3.94 -8.39 7.64
C LEU A 38 -4.45 -7.23 8.49
N MET A 39 -3.55 -6.46 9.12
CA MET A 39 -3.92 -5.26 9.88
C MET A 39 -4.54 -4.16 9.01
N THR A 40 -4.27 -4.14 7.69
CA THR A 40 -4.87 -3.17 6.77
C THR A 40 -6.18 -3.66 6.14
N THR A 41 -6.55 -4.93 6.33
CA THR A 41 -7.78 -5.51 5.78
C THR A 41 -9.07 -4.73 6.13
N PRO A 42 -9.24 -4.16 7.35
CA PRO A 42 -10.40 -3.32 7.64
C PRO A 42 -10.55 -2.10 6.73
N PHE A 43 -9.47 -1.65 6.06
CA PHE A 43 -9.56 -0.58 5.08
C PHE A 43 -10.24 -1.00 3.77
N ALA A 44 -10.53 -2.29 3.55
CA ALA A 44 -11.39 -2.70 2.42
C ALA A 44 -12.79 -2.07 2.51
N PHE A 45 -13.26 -1.75 3.73
CA PHE A 45 -14.52 -1.04 3.95
C PHE A 45 -14.48 0.43 3.53
N THR A 46 -13.33 1.00 3.15
CA THR A 46 -13.33 2.33 2.52
C THR A 46 -13.98 2.31 1.13
N SER A 47 -14.19 1.13 0.54
CA SER A 47 -15.00 0.96 -0.68
C SER A 47 -16.43 1.49 -0.51
N LEU A 48 -16.96 1.52 0.72
CA LEU A 48 -18.24 2.18 1.07
C LEU A 48 -18.32 3.65 0.68
N LEU A 49 -17.17 4.33 0.63
CA LEU A 49 -17.10 5.73 0.24
C LEU A 49 -16.96 5.88 -1.28
N ALA A 50 -16.50 4.84 -1.98
CA ALA A 50 -16.18 4.89 -3.40
C ALA A 50 -17.28 4.31 -4.30
N VAL A 51 -18.04 3.33 -3.82
CA VAL A 51 -19.12 2.68 -4.56
C VAL A 51 -20.44 3.41 -4.27
N PRO A 52 -21.27 3.73 -5.28
CA PRO A 52 -21.03 3.61 -6.72
C PRO A 52 -20.42 4.87 -7.36
N ASP A 53 -20.23 5.94 -6.59
CA ASP A 53 -20.00 7.29 -7.12
C ASP A 53 -18.64 7.47 -7.83
N TYR A 54 -17.63 6.70 -7.46
CA TYR A 54 -16.29 6.72 -8.09
C TYR A 54 -16.06 5.51 -9.00
N TRP A 55 -16.37 4.32 -8.51
CA TRP A 55 -16.03 3.05 -9.13
C TRP A 55 -17.05 1.98 -8.73
N ASP A 56 -17.59 1.24 -9.69
CA ASP A 56 -18.64 0.22 -9.48
C ASP A 56 -18.39 -1.06 -10.30
N PRO A 57 -17.46 -1.91 -9.88
CA PRO A 57 -17.16 -3.15 -10.57
C PRO A 57 -18.14 -4.25 -10.14
N PRO A 58 -18.43 -5.23 -11.01
CA PRO A 58 -19.12 -6.44 -10.60
C PRO A 58 -18.31 -7.23 -9.54
N LYS A 59 -19.01 -7.71 -8.51
CA LYS A 59 -18.44 -8.47 -7.37
C LYS A 59 -19.20 -9.79 -7.19
N LEU A 60 -18.52 -10.84 -6.72
CA LEU A 60 -19.12 -12.17 -6.46
C LEU A 60 -20.09 -12.20 -5.26
N GLY A 61 -20.10 -11.15 -4.47
CA GLY A 61 -21.00 -10.94 -3.33
C GLY A 61 -20.52 -9.76 -2.51
N THR A 62 -21.44 -9.08 -1.82
CA THR A 62 -21.12 -7.87 -1.05
C THR A 62 -21.69 -7.92 0.37
N ILE A 63 -20.95 -7.34 1.31
CA ILE A 63 -21.42 -6.97 2.64
C ILE A 63 -21.25 -5.46 2.72
N LEU A 64 -22.36 -4.72 2.73
CA LEU A 64 -22.35 -3.25 2.69
C LEU A 64 -21.46 -2.75 1.52
N GLU A 65 -21.78 -3.13 0.29
CA GLU A 65 -21.00 -2.80 -0.93
C GLU A 65 -19.54 -3.31 -0.99
N THR A 66 -18.99 -3.85 0.10
CA THR A 66 -17.63 -4.41 0.16
C THR A 66 -17.66 -5.87 -0.22
N GLY A 67 -16.96 -6.25 -1.28
CA GLY A 67 -16.83 -7.63 -1.76
C GLY A 67 -15.55 -8.31 -1.31
N ILE A 68 -15.44 -9.60 -1.61
CA ILE A 68 -14.20 -10.36 -1.35
C ILE A 68 -13.03 -9.83 -2.18
N GLU A 69 -13.32 -9.29 -3.36
CA GLU A 69 -12.37 -8.65 -4.26
C GLU A 69 -11.73 -7.44 -3.59
N ASP A 70 -12.50 -6.61 -2.87
CA ASP A 70 -11.98 -5.42 -2.17
C ASP A 70 -11.00 -5.82 -1.05
N VAL A 71 -11.30 -6.91 -0.35
CA VAL A 71 -10.43 -7.50 0.68
C VAL A 71 -9.13 -8.01 0.08
N LEU A 72 -9.21 -8.77 -1.03
CA LEU A 72 -8.05 -9.31 -1.73
C LEU A 72 -7.17 -8.21 -2.32
N VAL A 73 -7.77 -7.20 -2.96
CA VAL A 73 -7.07 -6.02 -3.48
C VAL A 73 -6.38 -5.26 -2.35
N THR A 74 -7.07 -5.00 -1.25
CA THR A 74 -6.48 -4.32 -0.08
C THR A 74 -5.29 -5.09 0.47
N LEU A 75 -5.43 -6.41 0.66
CA LEU A 75 -4.36 -7.28 1.12
C LEU A 75 -3.14 -7.22 0.20
N ALA A 76 -3.33 -7.33 -1.12
CA ALA A 76 -2.24 -7.29 -2.07
C ALA A 76 -1.59 -5.90 -2.18
N CYS A 77 -2.41 -4.85 -2.28
CA CYS A 77 -1.96 -3.47 -2.41
C CYS A 77 -1.22 -2.97 -1.16
N CYS A 78 -1.50 -3.49 0.03
CA CYS A 78 -0.71 -3.20 1.23
C CYS A 78 0.45 -4.19 1.42
N GLY A 79 0.28 -5.45 1.05
CA GLY A 79 1.26 -6.51 1.25
C GLY A 79 2.50 -6.39 0.35
N ILE A 80 2.30 -6.17 -0.95
CA ILE A 80 3.38 -6.04 -1.95
C ILE A 80 4.38 -4.94 -1.58
N PRO A 81 3.95 -3.66 -1.40
CA PRO A 81 4.90 -2.61 -1.04
C PRO A 81 5.56 -2.89 0.30
N MET A 82 4.87 -3.51 1.27
CA MET A 82 5.45 -3.83 2.57
C MET A 82 6.58 -4.86 2.47
N VAL A 83 6.38 -5.97 1.73
CA VAL A 83 7.42 -7.00 1.55
C VAL A 83 8.68 -6.39 0.93
N LEU A 84 8.51 -5.61 -0.14
CA LEU A 84 9.61 -5.06 -0.92
C LEU A 84 10.31 -3.89 -0.20
N ALA A 85 9.54 -3.04 0.51
CA ALA A 85 10.08 -2.01 1.36
C ALA A 85 10.91 -2.62 2.50
N LEU A 86 10.39 -3.63 3.21
CA LEU A 86 11.12 -4.35 4.27
C LEU A 86 12.42 -4.96 3.74
N LYS A 87 12.41 -5.57 2.56
CA LYS A 87 13.64 -6.10 1.94
C LYS A 87 14.70 -5.02 1.74
N THR A 88 14.27 -3.81 1.35
CA THR A 88 15.16 -2.68 1.09
C THR A 88 15.74 -2.08 2.36
N ILE A 89 14.93 -1.94 3.42
CA ILE A 89 15.39 -1.34 4.68
C ILE A 89 15.96 -2.34 5.67
N HIS A 90 15.72 -3.65 5.51
CA HIS A 90 16.19 -4.70 6.42
C HIS A 90 17.67 -4.57 6.84
N PRO A 91 18.64 -4.28 5.94
CA PRO A 91 20.04 -4.10 6.34
C PRO A 91 20.29 -2.91 7.29
N ARG A 92 19.31 -2.00 7.41
CA ARG A 92 19.40 -0.73 8.13
C ARG A 92 18.55 -0.70 9.40
N ILE A 93 17.75 -1.73 9.66
CA ILE A 93 16.83 -1.77 10.81
C ILE A 93 17.02 -3.06 11.60
N ASP A 94 17.02 -2.92 12.93
CA ASP A 94 16.89 -4.08 13.80
C ASP A 94 15.39 -4.31 14.04
N ILE A 95 14.88 -5.40 13.45
CA ILE A 95 13.50 -5.83 13.68
C ILE A 95 13.49 -6.55 15.02
N MET A 96 13.22 -5.82 16.10
CA MET A 96 12.88 -6.43 17.38
C MET A 96 11.67 -7.34 17.16
N SER A 97 11.64 -8.52 17.81
CA SER A 97 10.53 -9.46 17.73
C SER A 97 9.20 -8.68 17.77
N PRO A 98 8.35 -8.78 16.72
CA PRO A 98 7.16 -7.95 16.62
C PRO A 98 6.17 -8.39 17.69
N SER A 99 6.29 -7.81 18.88
CA SER A 99 5.27 -7.88 19.91
C SER A 99 4.27 -6.77 19.59
N ILE A 100 3.08 -7.17 19.14
CA ILE A 100 1.94 -6.26 18.99
C ILE A 100 1.41 -6.00 20.40
N GLY A 101 2.13 -5.16 21.14
CA GLY A 101 1.75 -4.72 22.46
C GLY A 101 0.65 -3.65 22.40
N ARG A 102 0.09 -3.31 23.57
CA ARG A 102 -0.92 -2.25 23.72
C ARG A 102 -0.50 -0.93 23.06
N ALA A 103 0.77 -0.55 23.17
CA ALA A 103 1.27 0.69 22.57
C ALA A 103 1.20 0.67 21.03
N ALA A 104 1.51 -0.46 20.39
CA ALA A 104 1.41 -0.61 18.93
C ALA A 104 -0.04 -0.53 18.46
N ILE A 105 -0.96 -1.16 19.19
CA ILE A 105 -2.41 -1.09 18.89
C ILE A 105 -2.92 0.36 19.03
N ILE A 106 -2.55 1.07 20.09
CA ILE A 106 -2.95 2.48 20.27
C ILE A 106 -2.43 3.31 19.10
N ARG A 107 -1.15 3.16 18.71
CA ARG A 107 -0.59 3.88 17.55
C ARG A 107 -1.32 3.55 16.26
N TYR A 108 -1.58 2.26 15.99
CA TYR A 108 -2.36 1.82 14.85
C TYR A 108 -3.72 2.52 14.79
N LEU A 109 -4.50 2.46 15.88
CA LEU A 109 -5.82 3.08 15.95
C LEU A 109 -5.74 4.61 15.80
N THR A 110 -4.80 5.27 16.47
CA THR A 110 -4.64 6.73 16.40
C THR A 110 -4.29 7.18 14.99
N ILE A 111 -3.30 6.56 14.34
CA ILE A 111 -2.87 6.96 12.99
C ILE A 111 -3.98 6.66 11.98
N SER A 112 -4.68 5.53 12.12
CA SER A 112 -5.86 5.21 11.29
C SER A 112 -6.98 6.22 11.46
N LEU A 113 -7.28 6.63 12.69
CA LEU A 113 -8.33 7.61 12.97
C LEU A 113 -7.98 8.98 12.40
N VAL A 114 -6.71 9.39 12.47
CA VAL A 114 -6.23 10.63 11.84
C VAL A 114 -6.40 10.56 10.31
N GLY A 115 -5.98 9.46 9.69
CA GLY A 115 -6.17 9.26 8.24
C GLY A 115 -7.64 9.30 7.84
N LEU A 116 -8.51 8.61 8.59
CA LEU A 116 -9.95 8.61 8.37
C LEU A 116 -10.55 10.01 8.53
N ALA A 117 -10.16 10.76 9.56
CA ALA A 117 -10.62 12.12 9.79
C ALA A 117 -10.22 13.04 8.62
N ILE A 118 -8.97 12.97 8.14
CA ILE A 118 -8.52 13.75 6.97
C ILE A 118 -9.35 13.39 5.73
N GLY A 119 -9.58 12.11 5.49
CA GLY A 119 -10.38 11.63 4.35
C GLY A 119 -11.83 12.11 4.41
N LEU A 120 -12.51 11.93 5.55
CA LEU A 120 -13.90 12.35 5.73
C LEU A 120 -14.05 13.88 5.68
N THR A 121 -13.12 14.63 6.24
CA THR A 121 -13.09 16.10 6.11
C THR A 121 -12.92 16.51 4.64
N SER A 122 -12.03 15.85 3.91
CA SER A 122 -11.81 16.14 2.49
C SER A 122 -13.06 15.89 1.64
N ILE A 123 -13.80 14.83 1.93
CA ILE A 123 -15.05 14.50 1.22
C ILE A 123 -16.19 15.42 1.65
N HIS A 124 -16.51 15.48 2.94
CA HIS A 124 -17.77 16.09 3.40
C HIS A 124 -17.69 17.58 3.72
N ILE A 125 -16.50 18.12 4.00
CA ILE A 125 -16.33 19.54 4.34
C ILE A 125 -15.75 20.30 3.15
N ILE A 126 -14.72 19.76 2.50
CA ILE A 126 -14.09 20.40 1.34
C ILE A 126 -14.89 20.11 0.05
N GLY A 127 -15.56 18.96 -0.03
CA GLY A 127 -16.31 18.55 -1.22
C GLY A 127 -15.46 17.94 -2.33
N LEU A 128 -14.31 17.35 -1.99
CA LEU A 128 -13.45 16.69 -2.97
C LEU A 128 -14.06 15.34 -3.42
N PRO A 129 -13.93 14.98 -4.71
CA PRO A 129 -14.22 13.62 -5.17
C PRO A 129 -13.43 12.59 -4.35
N VAL A 130 -14.01 11.42 -4.11
CA VAL A 130 -13.47 10.38 -3.23
C VAL A 130 -12.05 9.96 -3.64
N SER A 131 -11.79 9.85 -4.94
CA SER A 131 -10.47 9.57 -5.51
C SER A 131 -9.41 10.61 -5.11
N THR A 132 -9.75 11.88 -5.27
CA THR A 132 -8.90 13.03 -4.95
C THR A 132 -8.70 13.14 -3.43
N ALA A 133 -9.75 12.91 -2.65
CA ALA A 133 -9.68 12.88 -1.18
C ALA A 133 -8.79 11.75 -0.66
N GLY A 134 -8.88 10.55 -1.24
CA GLY A 134 -8.00 9.42 -0.94
C GLY A 134 -6.54 9.72 -1.26
N LEU A 135 -6.27 10.28 -2.43
CA LEU A 135 -4.94 10.70 -2.85
C LEU A 135 -4.35 11.78 -1.91
N ALA A 136 -5.14 12.80 -1.58
CA ALA A 136 -4.74 13.87 -0.68
C ALA A 136 -4.43 13.32 0.72
N THR A 137 -5.29 12.44 1.25
CA THR A 137 -5.10 11.77 2.54
C THR A 137 -3.79 11.00 2.56
N ASN A 138 -3.56 10.11 1.57
CA ASN A 138 -2.33 9.32 1.50
C ASN A 138 -1.09 10.19 1.38
N THR A 139 -1.16 11.27 0.59
CA THR A 139 -0.04 12.21 0.40
C THR A 139 0.29 12.95 1.69
N VAL A 140 -0.70 13.53 2.37
CA VAL A 140 -0.53 14.23 3.64
C VAL A 140 0.00 13.28 4.72
N MET A 141 -0.55 12.07 4.82
CA MET A 141 -0.09 11.05 5.74
C MET A 141 1.35 10.64 5.45
N ALA A 142 1.71 10.38 4.19
CA ALA A 142 3.06 10.01 3.81
C ALA A 142 4.07 11.11 4.14
N MET A 143 3.76 12.38 3.82
CA MET A 143 4.61 13.52 4.15
C MET A 143 4.79 13.69 5.66
N GLY A 144 3.70 13.63 6.43
CA GLY A 144 3.73 13.75 7.88
C GLY A 144 4.55 12.62 8.54
N LEU A 145 4.32 11.38 8.13
CA LEU A 145 5.06 10.23 8.65
C LEU A 145 6.54 10.30 8.26
N LEU A 146 6.86 10.69 7.03
CA LEU A 146 8.24 10.82 6.58
C LEU A 146 8.98 11.95 7.32
N ALA A 147 8.30 13.06 7.63
CA ALA A 147 8.87 14.13 8.45
C ALA A 147 9.22 13.63 9.87
N THR A 148 8.44 12.70 10.44
CA THR A 148 8.76 12.10 11.75
C THR A 148 9.88 11.06 11.70
N ARG A 149 10.02 10.32 10.58
CA ARG A 149 11.01 9.25 10.41
C ARG A 149 11.68 9.30 9.03
N PRO A 150 12.57 10.27 8.78
CA PRO A 150 13.13 10.50 7.45
C PRO A 150 13.97 9.32 6.95
N PHE A 151 14.55 8.51 7.83
CA PHE A 151 15.33 7.33 7.44
C PHE A 151 14.50 6.26 6.71
N LEU A 152 13.16 6.31 6.78
CA LEU A 152 12.25 5.42 6.07
C LEU A 152 11.96 5.86 4.61
N TRP A 153 12.54 6.96 4.12
CA TRP A 153 12.38 7.40 2.73
C TRP A 153 12.66 6.29 1.68
N PRO A 154 13.66 5.39 1.84
CA PRO A 154 13.90 4.34 0.84
C PRO A 154 12.78 3.30 0.85
N ALA A 155 12.18 3.05 2.01
CA ALA A 155 11.03 2.17 2.17
C ALA A 155 9.81 2.77 1.44
N ALA A 156 9.54 4.06 1.66
CA ALA A 156 8.47 4.78 0.99
C ALA A 156 8.64 4.78 -0.54
N LEU A 157 9.85 5.10 -1.03
CA LEU A 157 10.12 5.11 -2.47
C LEU A 157 9.97 3.71 -3.09
N THR A 158 10.49 2.68 -2.42
CA THR A 158 10.36 1.30 -2.89
C THR A 158 8.90 0.86 -2.92
N GLY A 159 8.15 1.16 -1.87
CA GLY A 159 6.73 0.84 -1.78
C GLY A 159 5.93 1.55 -2.88
N ALA A 160 6.17 2.84 -3.09
CA ALA A 160 5.51 3.63 -4.14
C ALA A 160 5.74 3.04 -5.53
N LEU A 161 7.00 2.85 -5.91
CA LEU A 161 7.36 2.37 -7.25
C LEU A 161 6.91 0.93 -7.47
N SER A 162 7.03 0.07 -6.46
CA SER A 162 6.64 -1.34 -6.60
C SER A 162 5.12 -1.51 -6.72
N LEU A 163 4.33 -0.83 -5.90
CA LEU A 163 2.87 -0.91 -6.00
C LEU A 163 2.39 -0.29 -7.30
N ALA A 164 2.86 0.90 -7.67
CA ALA A 164 2.50 1.53 -8.93
C ALA A 164 2.79 0.64 -10.13
N LEU A 165 3.99 0.04 -10.19
CA LEU A 165 4.35 -0.87 -11.27
C LEU A 165 3.42 -2.09 -11.35
N VAL A 166 3.26 -2.82 -10.24
CA VAL A 166 2.44 -4.05 -10.24
C VAL A 166 0.97 -3.73 -10.51
N TYR A 167 0.44 -2.67 -9.90
CA TYR A 167 -0.95 -2.26 -10.06
C TYR A 167 -1.25 -1.83 -11.50
N THR A 168 -0.43 -0.94 -12.07
CA THR A 168 -0.60 -0.47 -13.46
C THR A 168 -0.48 -1.63 -14.46
N LEU A 169 0.50 -2.52 -14.30
CA LEU A 169 0.64 -3.69 -15.19
C LEU A 169 -0.56 -4.64 -15.09
N THR A 170 -1.09 -4.85 -13.88
CA THR A 170 -2.25 -5.72 -13.68
C THR A 170 -3.50 -5.10 -14.30
N PHE A 171 -3.75 -3.81 -14.08
CA PHE A 171 -4.86 -3.10 -14.71
C PHE A 171 -4.75 -3.08 -16.23
N ALA A 172 -3.57 -2.80 -16.78
CA ALA A 172 -3.35 -2.82 -18.23
C ALA A 172 -3.64 -4.20 -18.82
N SER A 173 -3.24 -5.28 -18.12
CA SER A 173 -3.54 -6.65 -18.53
C SER A 173 -5.05 -6.93 -18.52
N ILE A 174 -5.77 -6.46 -17.50
CA ILE A 174 -7.22 -6.63 -17.41
C ILE A 174 -7.96 -5.85 -18.50
N LEU A 175 -7.56 -4.61 -18.77
CA LEU A 175 -8.14 -3.80 -19.85
C LEU A 175 -7.89 -4.39 -21.24
N GLN A 176 -6.78 -5.12 -21.44
CA GLN A 176 -6.58 -5.88 -22.68
C GLN A 176 -7.49 -7.12 -22.77
N LEU A 177 -7.74 -7.79 -21.65
CA LEU A 177 -8.56 -9.02 -21.61
C LEU A 177 -10.08 -8.73 -21.59
N SER A 178 -10.47 -7.59 -21.05
CA SER A 178 -11.84 -7.12 -20.85
C SER A 178 -11.91 -5.59 -21.04
N PRO A 179 -11.88 -5.06 -22.28
CA PRO A 179 -11.86 -3.62 -22.56
C PRO A 179 -13.03 -2.84 -21.95
N ASP A 180 -14.21 -3.45 -21.91
CA ASP A 180 -15.42 -2.86 -21.34
C ASP A 180 -15.32 -2.62 -19.82
N PHE A 181 -14.29 -3.17 -19.15
CA PHE A 181 -13.99 -2.87 -17.75
C PHE A 181 -13.63 -1.41 -17.52
N ILE A 182 -13.32 -0.63 -18.56
CA ILE A 182 -13.15 0.82 -18.43
C ILE A 182 -14.42 1.53 -17.95
N HIS A 183 -15.59 0.94 -18.19
CA HIS A 183 -16.89 1.55 -17.84
C HIS A 183 -17.24 1.43 -16.36
N THR A 184 -16.45 0.72 -15.55
CA THR A 184 -16.68 0.63 -14.11
C THR A 184 -16.17 1.86 -13.37
N TRP A 185 -15.35 2.73 -13.98
CA TRP A 185 -15.05 4.06 -13.44
C TRP A 185 -16.12 5.07 -13.82
N ASN A 186 -16.49 5.95 -12.88
CA ASN A 186 -17.31 7.12 -13.17
C ASN A 186 -16.45 8.25 -13.76
N PRO A 187 -16.63 8.64 -15.04
CA PRO A 187 -15.82 9.67 -15.67
C PRO A 187 -15.97 11.05 -15.02
N HIS A 188 -17.09 11.33 -14.34
CA HIS A 188 -17.32 12.59 -13.65
C HIS A 188 -16.55 12.71 -12.33
N ALA A 189 -16.08 11.60 -11.77
CA ALA A 189 -15.27 11.56 -10.56
C ALA A 189 -13.75 11.54 -10.83
N LEU A 190 -13.37 11.61 -12.12
CA LEU A 190 -11.99 11.60 -12.61
C LEU A 190 -11.59 12.98 -13.16
N TRP A 191 -10.30 13.27 -13.20
CA TRP A 191 -9.69 14.45 -13.81
C TRP A 191 -9.60 14.36 -15.33
N GLY A 192 -9.95 13.20 -15.92
CA GLY A 192 -10.01 13.00 -17.37
C GLY A 192 -8.66 12.73 -18.04
N ILE A 193 -7.58 12.57 -17.29
CA ILE A 193 -6.25 12.20 -17.81
C ILE A 193 -6.05 10.70 -17.63
N SER A 194 -5.56 9.99 -18.65
CA SER A 194 -5.31 8.54 -18.57
C SER A 194 -3.95 8.14 -19.15
N PHE A 195 -3.40 7.05 -18.63
CA PHE A 195 -2.19 6.37 -19.11
C PHE A 195 -2.55 4.92 -19.47
N PHE A 196 -2.37 4.52 -20.73
CA PHE A 196 -2.77 3.17 -21.19
C PHE A 196 -4.25 2.83 -20.87
N SER A 197 -5.15 3.80 -21.02
CA SER A 197 -6.58 3.71 -20.68
C SER A 197 -6.89 3.54 -19.18
N ILE A 198 -5.88 3.66 -18.30
CA ILE A 198 -6.04 3.68 -16.85
C ILE A 198 -6.08 5.15 -16.40
N PRO A 199 -7.06 5.57 -15.58
CA PRO A 199 -7.08 6.93 -15.05
C PRO A 199 -5.80 7.28 -14.30
N CYS A 200 -5.30 8.52 -14.42
CA CYS A 200 -4.03 8.91 -13.79
C CYS A 200 -4.10 8.84 -12.26
N GLU A 201 -5.30 9.02 -11.69
CA GLU A 201 -5.63 8.95 -10.28
C GLU A 201 -5.35 7.56 -9.73
N GLU A 202 -5.61 6.50 -10.49
CA GLU A 202 -5.33 5.12 -10.10
C GLU A 202 -3.82 4.87 -9.96
N VAL A 203 -3.03 5.43 -10.88
CA VAL A 203 -1.56 5.33 -10.82
C VAL A 203 -1.01 6.13 -9.65
N LEU A 204 -1.53 7.35 -9.41
CA LEU A 204 -1.15 8.19 -8.29
C LEU A 204 -1.60 7.62 -6.94
N TRP A 205 -2.78 7.01 -6.90
CA TRP A 205 -3.27 6.28 -5.74
C TRP A 205 -2.36 5.11 -5.41
N ALA A 206 -1.94 4.33 -6.40
CA ALA A 206 -0.98 3.23 -6.20
C ALA A 206 0.38 3.75 -5.72
N LEU A 207 0.88 4.86 -6.27
CA LEU A 207 2.12 5.50 -5.81
C LEU A 207 2.04 5.94 -4.34
N THR A 208 0.99 6.67 -3.98
CA THR A 208 0.85 7.24 -2.63
C THR A 208 0.48 6.19 -1.58
N THR A 209 -0.36 5.22 -1.93
CA THR A 209 -0.64 4.04 -1.09
C THR A 209 0.62 3.22 -0.86
N GLY A 210 1.38 2.96 -1.93
CA GLY A 210 2.64 2.24 -1.84
C GLY A 210 3.66 2.95 -0.96
N ALA A 211 3.70 4.29 -0.99
CA ALA A 211 4.56 5.09 -0.12
C ALA A 211 4.15 5.06 1.35
N VAL A 212 2.84 5.23 1.63
CA VAL A 212 2.34 5.43 3.00
C VAL A 212 2.36 4.15 3.81
N VAL A 213 2.10 2.99 3.21
CA VAL A 213 2.02 1.69 3.92
C VAL A 213 3.29 1.36 4.74
N PRO A 214 4.51 1.36 4.16
CA PRO A 214 5.72 1.07 4.93
C PRO A 214 6.04 2.15 5.97
N LEU A 215 5.67 3.42 5.72
CA LEU A 215 5.83 4.50 6.69
C LEU A 215 4.89 4.31 7.89
N TYR A 216 3.63 3.98 7.62
CA TYR A 216 2.58 3.74 8.58
C TYR A 216 2.99 2.63 9.57
N PHE A 217 3.45 1.49 9.05
CA PHE A 217 3.93 0.40 9.88
C PHE A 217 5.30 0.67 10.51
N GLY A 218 6.13 1.52 9.92
CA GLY A 218 7.40 1.95 10.52
C GLY A 218 7.25 2.83 11.77
N LEU A 219 6.05 3.36 12.03
CA LEU A 219 5.72 4.08 13.27
C LEU A 219 5.00 3.19 14.31
N ILE A 220 4.19 2.24 13.83
CA ILE A 220 3.48 1.27 14.67
C ILE A 220 4.45 0.26 15.27
N LEU A 221 5.33 -0.29 14.43
CA LEU A 221 6.30 -1.28 14.84
C LEU A 221 7.53 -0.60 15.43
N PRO A 222 8.21 -1.24 16.41
CA PRO A 222 9.45 -0.73 16.98
C PRO A 222 10.62 -0.95 16.00
N LEU A 223 10.59 -0.26 14.86
CA LEU A 223 11.70 -0.23 13.91
C LEU A 223 12.70 0.82 14.39
N GLU A 224 13.88 0.38 14.78
CA GLU A 224 14.99 1.28 15.12
C GLU A 224 16.09 1.18 14.07
N PRO A 225 16.73 2.31 13.71
CA PRO A 225 17.94 2.28 12.89
C PRO A 225 18.98 1.37 13.55
N SER A 226 19.52 0.41 12.81
CA SER A 226 20.56 -0.44 13.35
C SER A 226 21.81 0.41 13.65
N PRO A 227 22.43 0.29 14.84
CA PRO A 227 23.64 1.03 15.20
C PRO A 227 24.82 0.73 14.25
N LYS A 228 24.77 -0.40 13.52
CA LYS A 228 25.74 -0.78 12.48
C LYS A 228 25.59 0.01 11.17
N GLY A 229 24.62 0.93 11.09
CA GLY A 229 24.36 1.80 9.94
C GLY A 229 25.29 3.00 9.80
N ARG A 230 26.22 3.25 10.75
CA ARG A 230 27.43 3.98 10.39
C ARG A 230 28.27 3.05 9.54
N VAL A 231 28.34 3.33 8.24
CA VAL A 231 29.44 2.88 7.39
C VAL A 231 30.73 3.22 8.14
N THR A 232 31.29 2.24 8.85
CA THR A 232 32.66 2.32 9.33
C THR A 232 33.51 2.25 8.07
N ALA A 233 33.76 3.41 7.46
CA ALA A 233 34.93 3.60 6.62
C ALA A 233 36.13 3.44 7.57
N GLY A 234 36.57 2.20 7.72
CA GLY A 234 37.58 1.81 8.70
C GLY A 234 38.15 0.47 8.31
N PHE A 235 38.94 0.45 7.23
CA PHE A 235 40.02 -0.52 7.12
C PHE A 235 40.99 -0.22 8.27
N SER A 236 40.81 -0.86 9.43
CA SER A 236 41.92 -1.10 10.35
C SER A 236 42.50 -2.46 9.99
N SER A 237 43.33 -2.47 8.96
CA SER A 237 44.29 -3.54 8.75
C SER A 237 45.32 -3.51 9.87
N THR A 238 45.78 -4.71 10.23
CA THR A 238 46.95 -5.06 11.05
C THR A 238 46.77 -4.94 12.56
N ASP A 239 46.08 -5.97 13.05
CA ASP A 239 46.57 -6.85 14.11
C ASP A 239 48.05 -7.21 13.91
N SER A 240 48.88 -6.91 14.91
CA SER A 240 50.13 -7.63 15.18
C SER A 240 50.48 -7.48 16.66
N ARG A 241 49.89 -8.32 17.49
CA ARG A 241 50.41 -8.63 18.83
C ARG A 241 51.01 -10.04 18.81
N SER A 242 52.32 -10.06 19.04
CA SER A 242 53.05 -10.98 19.92
C SER A 242 52.72 -12.48 19.86
N HIS A 243 53.63 -13.25 19.29
CA HIS A 243 54.42 -14.23 20.03
C HIS A 243 55.82 -14.34 19.41
#